data_AF-S9R6S1-F1
#
_entry.id   AF-S9R6S1-F1
#
_cell.length_a   1.000
_cell.length_b   1.000
_cell.length_c   1.000
_cell.angle_alpha   90.00
_cell.angle_beta   90.00
_cell.angle_gamma   90.00
#
_symmetry.space_group_name_H-M   'P 1'
#
loop_
_entity.id
_entity.type
_entity.pdbx_description
1 polymer ?
#
loop_
_entity_poly.entity_id
_entity_poly.type
_entity_poly.pdbx_seq_one_letter_code
_entity_poly.pdbx_strand_id
1 'polypeptide(L)'
;MAHDPARAPVMSKTPFLRWRRGQVYVNSTHFLLPAAPNAVWEGWPAPDIVSGVLLHTKLLPDLIPRSAEERQRGEHFTDRAAHGPYYDRIAARPDFRHSGSCRYEGWRQLEALGLLSRGGWD
;
A
#
# COMPACT_ATOMS: atom_id res chain seq x y z
N MET A 1 -17.04 1.80 -2.45
CA MET A 1 -15.64 1.83 -2.00
C MET A 1 -14.95 3.14 -2.42
N ALA A 2 -14.91 3.52 -3.71
CA ALA A 2 -14.31 4.82 -4.10
C ALA A 2 -15.03 6.06 -3.51
N HIS A 3 -16.34 5.96 -3.27
CA HIS A 3 -17.16 7.04 -2.68
C HIS A 3 -17.44 6.85 -1.18
N ASP A 4 -16.82 5.86 -0.55
CA ASP A 4 -17.00 5.58 0.88
C ASP A 4 -15.64 5.28 1.52
N PRO A 5 -14.91 6.32 1.96
CA PRO A 5 -13.57 6.19 2.51
C PRO A 5 -13.51 5.31 3.76
N ALA A 6 -14.60 5.24 4.55
CA ALA A 6 -14.66 4.40 5.74
C ALA A 6 -14.64 2.90 5.41
N ARG A 7 -15.01 2.54 4.17
CA ARG A 7 -14.93 1.17 3.64
C ARG A 7 -13.73 0.96 2.72
N ALA A 8 -12.79 1.90 2.67
CA ALA A 8 -11.56 1.70 1.92
C ALA A 8 -10.73 0.59 2.57
N PRO A 9 -10.08 -0.28 1.77
CA PRO A 9 -9.17 -1.27 2.31
C PRO A 9 -8.03 -0.57 3.05
N VAL A 10 -7.53 -1.18 4.12
CA VAL A 10 -6.35 -0.67 4.83
C VAL A 10 -5.18 -0.65 3.85
N MET A 11 -4.64 0.54 3.58
CA MET A 11 -3.55 0.72 2.61
C MET A 11 -2.18 0.85 3.27
N SER A 12 -2.12 1.11 4.58
CA SER A 12 -0.88 1.20 5.36
C SER A 12 -0.21 -0.16 5.51
N LYS A 13 1.12 -0.22 5.39
CA LYS A 13 1.91 -1.40 5.77
C LYS A 13 3.12 -0.92 6.57
N THR A 14 3.45 -1.61 7.65
CA THR A 14 4.64 -1.37 8.48
C THR A 14 5.65 -2.52 8.31
N PRO A 15 6.28 -2.68 7.12
CA PRO A 15 7.09 -3.87 6.82
C PRO A 15 8.50 -3.83 7.41
N PHE A 16 9.01 -2.64 7.76
CA PHE A 16 10.38 -2.46 8.25
C PHE A 16 10.35 -1.88 9.66
N LEU A 17 10.71 -2.72 10.64
CA LEU A 17 10.82 -2.32 12.03
C LEU A 17 11.91 -3.11 12.74
N ARG A 18 12.50 -2.49 13.75
CA ARG A 18 13.40 -3.20 14.66
C ARG A 18 12.57 -4.01 15.65
N TRP A 19 12.56 -5.32 15.45
CA TRP A 19 11.79 -6.25 16.28
C TRP A 19 12.22 -6.20 17.75
N ARG A 20 11.25 -6.28 18.65
CA ARG A 20 11.42 -6.38 20.09
C ARG A 20 10.51 -7.47 20.64
N ARG A 21 10.94 -8.13 21.71
CA ARG A 21 10.11 -9.10 22.43
C ARG A 21 8.78 -8.45 22.84
N GLY A 22 7.68 -9.17 22.62
CA GLY A 22 6.33 -8.69 22.94
C GLY A 22 5.65 -7.93 21.80
N GLN A 23 6.32 -7.74 20.66
CA GLN A 23 5.67 -7.21 19.46
C GLN A 23 4.93 -8.33 18.70
N VAL A 24 3.81 -7.97 18.07
CA VAL A 24 3.04 -8.89 17.21
C VAL A 24 2.39 -8.14 16.06
N TYR A 25 2.46 -8.71 14.87
CA TYR A 25 1.74 -8.22 13.70
C TYR A 25 0.26 -8.60 13.81
N VAL A 26 -0.61 -7.64 13.48
CA VAL A 26 -2.06 -7.82 13.46
C VAL A 26 -2.58 -7.41 12.09
N ASN A 27 -3.49 -8.21 11.54
CA ASN A 27 -4.00 -8.04 10.18
C ASN A 27 -2.84 -8.04 9.16
N SER A 28 -2.07 -9.13 9.10
CA SER A 28 -0.80 -9.18 8.33
C SER A 28 0.15 -8.07 8.77
N THR A 29 0.81 -7.38 7.84
CA THR A 29 1.77 -6.29 8.11
C THR A 29 1.11 -4.91 8.25
N HIS A 30 -0.21 -4.84 8.40
CA HIS A 30 -0.94 -3.57 8.45
C HIS A 30 -0.75 -2.84 9.79
N PHE A 31 -0.67 -3.58 10.90
CA PHE A 31 -0.53 -3.00 12.24
C PHE A 31 0.40 -3.83 13.13
N LEU A 32 1.00 -3.16 14.11
CA LEU A 32 1.82 -3.78 15.15
C LEU A 32 1.23 -3.51 16.53
N LEU A 33 1.23 -4.50 17.41
CA LEU A 33 1.01 -4.29 18.84
C LEU A 33 2.34 -4.40 19.61
N PRO A 34 2.53 -3.65 20.71
CA PRO A 34 1.67 -2.56 21.22
C PRO A 34 1.61 -1.38 20.24
N ALA A 35 0.56 -0.54 20.31
CA ALA A 35 0.17 0.36 19.21
C ALA A 35 1.15 1.52 18.90
N ALA A 36 2.03 1.88 19.83
CA ALA A 36 2.92 3.04 19.71
C ALA A 36 3.73 3.14 18.40
N PRO A 37 4.29 2.04 17.84
CA PRO A 37 5.02 2.10 16.57
C PRO A 37 4.16 2.42 15.34
N ASN A 38 2.83 2.35 15.44
CA ASN A 38 1.93 2.74 14.34
C ASN A 38 1.69 4.27 14.31
N ALA A 39 2.17 5.04 15.28
CA ALA A 39 2.02 6.50 15.30
C ALA A 39 2.66 7.19 14.08
N VAL A 40 3.55 6.50 13.35
CA VAL A 40 4.13 6.97 12.07
C VAL A 40 3.09 7.32 10.99
N TRP A 41 1.86 6.84 11.14
CA TRP A 41 0.75 7.16 10.23
C TRP A 41 0.02 8.46 10.57
N GLU A 42 0.23 9.02 11.76
CA GLU A 42 -0.40 10.28 12.18
C GLU A 42 0.33 11.45 11.49
N GLY A 43 -0.40 12.23 10.68
CA GLY A 43 0.16 13.41 10.01
C GLY A 43 1.06 13.12 8.79
N TRP A 44 0.95 11.92 8.19
CA TRP A 44 1.78 11.54 7.04
C TRP A 44 1.44 12.30 5.74
N PRO A 45 2.44 12.72 4.94
CA PRO A 45 3.89 12.72 5.23
C PRO A 45 4.26 13.92 6.10
N ALA A 46 4.87 13.66 7.26
CA ALA A 46 5.38 14.72 8.14
C ALA A 46 6.81 15.11 7.68
N PRO A 47 7.05 16.35 7.22
CA PRO A 47 8.33 16.75 6.63
C PRO A 47 9.51 16.72 7.63
N ASP A 48 9.21 16.74 8.92
CA ASP A 48 10.18 16.66 10.03
C ASP A 48 10.57 15.21 10.40
N ILE A 49 9.80 14.21 9.96
CA ILE A 49 10.08 12.79 10.23
C ILE A 49 10.80 12.16 9.03
N VAL A 50 11.93 11.49 9.31
CA VAL A 50 12.63 10.67 8.31
C VAL A 50 11.71 9.55 7.83
N SER A 51 11.51 9.44 6.52
CA SER A 51 10.76 8.34 5.91
C SER A 51 11.54 7.60 4.84
N GLY A 52 11.03 6.41 4.50
CA GLY A 52 11.51 5.60 3.38
C GLY A 52 10.32 5.16 2.52
N VAL A 53 10.60 4.82 1.26
CA VAL A 53 9.59 4.30 0.32
C VAL A 53 9.98 2.88 -0.09
N LEU A 54 8.98 2.00 -0.13
CA LEU A 54 9.10 0.65 -0.66
C LEU A 54 8.26 0.51 -1.92
N LEU A 55 8.90 0.10 -3.02
CA LEU A 55 8.21 -0.19 -4.27
C LEU A 55 7.45 -1.50 -4.13
N HIS A 56 6.12 -1.40 -3.96
CA HIS A 56 5.25 -2.56 -3.88
C HIS A 56 4.80 -2.98 -5.29
N THR A 57 5.39 -4.05 -5.82
CA THR A 57 5.15 -4.55 -7.19
C THR A 57 3.85 -5.35 -7.32
N LYS A 58 2.70 -4.72 -7.05
CA LYS A 58 1.39 -5.38 -7.19
C LYS A 58 0.93 -5.51 -8.64
N LEU A 59 1.37 -4.59 -9.50
CA LEU A 59 0.97 -4.47 -10.91
C LEU A 59 2.13 -4.90 -11.83
N LEU A 60 2.55 -6.15 -11.68
CA LEU A 60 3.59 -6.74 -12.52
C LEU A 60 3.01 -7.20 -13.87
N PRO A 61 3.85 -7.53 -14.88
CA PRO A 61 3.38 -8.02 -16.17
C PRO A 61 2.48 -9.27 -16.07
N ASP A 62 2.63 -10.07 -15.02
CA ASP A 62 1.81 -11.25 -14.71
C ASP A 62 0.49 -10.90 -13.99
N LEU A 63 0.17 -9.62 -13.78
CA LEU A 63 -1.06 -9.18 -13.09
C LEU A 63 -2.31 -9.80 -13.71
N ILE A 64 -2.39 -9.84 -15.04
CA ILE A 64 -3.55 -10.38 -15.76
C ILE A 64 -3.71 -11.89 -15.54
N PRO A 65 -2.71 -12.75 -15.84
CA PRO A 65 -2.83 -14.18 -15.56
C PRO A 65 -3.02 -14.46 -14.06
N ARG A 66 -2.32 -13.74 -13.17
CA ARG A 66 -2.51 -13.87 -11.72
C ARG A 66 -3.93 -13.52 -11.29
N SER A 67 -4.54 -12.49 -11.86
CA SER A 67 -5.91 -12.08 -11.51
C SER A 67 -6.94 -13.13 -11.87
N ALA A 68 -6.75 -13.84 -13.00
CA ALA A 68 -7.61 -14.95 -13.39
C ALA A 68 -7.47 -16.15 -12.42
N GLU A 69 -6.24 -16.48 -12.02
CA GLU A 69 -5.99 -17.53 -11.03
C GLU A 69 -6.58 -17.19 -9.65
N GLU A 70 -6.37 -15.97 -9.16
CA GLU A 70 -6.87 -15.53 -7.86
C GLU A 70 -8.42 -15.49 -7.82
N ARG A 71 -9.06 -15.16 -8.95
CA ARG A 71 -10.52 -15.30 -9.10
C ARG A 71 -10.97 -16.74 -8.93
N GLN A 72 -10.26 -17.69 -9.54
CA GLN A 72 -10.58 -19.12 -9.44
C GLN A 72 -10.35 -19.64 -8.01
N ARG A 73 -9.22 -19.26 -7.38
CA ARG A 73 -8.89 -19.65 -6.00
C ARG A 73 -9.94 -19.17 -5.00
N GLY A 74 -10.35 -17.90 -5.08
CA GLY A 74 -11.38 -17.36 -4.20
C GLY A 74 -10.99 -17.26 -2.72
N GLU A 75 -9.69 -17.29 -2.42
CA GLU A 75 -9.10 -17.20 -1.07
C GLU A 75 -8.96 -15.74 -0.63
N HIS A 76 -10.08 -15.02 -0.52
CA HIS A 76 -10.08 -13.60 -0.13
C HIS A 76 -10.33 -13.45 1.37
N PHE A 77 -9.44 -12.73 2.05
CA PHE A 77 -9.52 -12.43 3.49
C PHE A 77 -10.78 -11.62 3.89
N THR A 78 -11.46 -11.02 2.92
CA THR A 78 -12.73 -10.30 3.08
C THR A 78 -13.70 -10.73 1.99
N ASP A 79 -15.00 -10.73 2.31
CA ASP A 79 -16.15 -11.14 1.47
C ASP A 79 -15.82 -11.45 -0.01
N ARG A 80 -15.68 -12.75 -0.30
CA ARG A 80 -15.36 -13.31 -1.62
C ARG A 80 -16.26 -12.75 -2.74
N ALA A 81 -17.54 -12.46 -2.44
CA ALA A 81 -18.49 -11.95 -3.42
C ALA A 81 -18.16 -10.50 -3.87
N ALA A 82 -17.57 -9.70 -2.99
CA ALA A 82 -17.20 -8.31 -3.28
C ALA A 82 -15.95 -8.19 -4.20
N HIS A 83 -15.12 -9.23 -4.28
CA HIS A 83 -13.84 -9.19 -5.01
C HIS A 83 -13.92 -9.69 -6.45
N GLY A 84 -14.95 -10.46 -6.83
CA GLY A 84 -15.12 -10.92 -8.22
C GLY A 84 -15.10 -9.79 -9.26
N PRO A 85 -15.93 -8.74 -9.11
CA PRO A 85 -15.93 -7.58 -10.01
C PRO A 85 -14.62 -6.78 -10.02
N TYR A 86 -13.78 -6.91 -8.99
CA TYR A 86 -12.45 -6.29 -8.96
C TYR A 86 -11.47 -7.02 -9.89
N TYR A 87 -11.40 -8.35 -9.79
CA TYR A 87 -10.54 -9.14 -10.67
C TYR A 87 -11.00 -9.10 -12.14
N ASP A 88 -12.32 -9.02 -12.39
CA ASP A 88 -12.86 -8.84 -13.74
C ASP A 88 -12.37 -7.55 -14.40
N ARG A 89 -12.38 -6.45 -13.64
CA ARG A 89 -11.87 -5.16 -14.12
C ARG A 89 -10.39 -5.18 -14.39
N ILE A 90 -9.60 -5.88 -13.57
CA ILE A 90 -8.15 -6.03 -13.82
C ILE A 90 -7.90 -6.90 -15.04
N ALA A 91 -8.61 -8.02 -15.18
CA ALA A 91 -8.49 -8.93 -16.31
C ALA A 91 -8.81 -8.26 -17.65
N ALA A 92 -9.68 -7.24 -17.63
CA ALA A 92 -9.98 -6.38 -18.79
C ALA A 92 -8.83 -5.44 -19.21
N ARG A 93 -7.66 -5.50 -18.55
CA ARG A 93 -6.45 -4.72 -18.85
C ARG A 93 -6.69 -3.20 -18.81
N PRO A 94 -7.14 -2.65 -17.66
CA PRO A 94 -7.43 -1.23 -17.55
C PRO A 94 -6.13 -0.44 -17.65
N ASP A 95 -6.20 0.77 -18.21
CA ASP A 95 -5.10 1.73 -18.08
C ASP A 95 -5.11 2.31 -16.66
N PHE A 96 -4.00 2.14 -15.93
CA PHE A 96 -3.82 2.70 -14.59
C PHE A 96 -3.24 4.12 -14.62
N ARG A 97 -2.90 4.65 -15.81
CA ARG A 97 -2.43 6.02 -15.95
C ARG A 97 -3.56 7.02 -15.74
N HIS A 98 -3.23 8.12 -15.09
CA HIS A 98 -4.07 9.31 -15.00
C HIS A 98 -3.20 10.56 -15.14
N SER A 99 -3.80 11.75 -15.10
CA SER A 99 -3.10 13.03 -15.29
C SER A 99 -1.94 13.30 -14.32
N GLY A 100 -1.92 12.65 -13.14
CA GLY A 100 -0.84 12.77 -12.16
C GLY A 100 0.22 11.66 -12.26
N SER A 101 0.10 10.75 -13.23
CA SER A 101 1.08 9.69 -13.44
C SER A 101 2.35 10.26 -14.08
N CYS A 102 3.50 9.96 -13.49
CA CYS A 102 4.81 10.32 -14.04
C CYS A 102 5.72 9.08 -14.13
N ARG A 103 6.75 9.16 -14.98
CA ARG A 103 7.79 8.13 -15.04
C ARG A 103 8.62 8.19 -13.76
N TYR A 104 8.85 7.04 -13.14
CA TYR A 104 9.74 6.95 -11.99
C TYR A 104 11.20 7.21 -12.41
N GLU A 105 11.83 8.20 -11.77
CA GLU A 105 13.22 8.61 -12.06
C GLU A 105 14.17 8.37 -10.88
N GLY A 106 13.65 8.18 -9.67
CA GLY A 106 14.44 7.88 -8.48
C GLY A 106 13.89 8.52 -7.21
N TRP A 107 14.61 8.35 -6.10
CA TRP A 107 14.15 8.80 -4.78
C TRP A 107 14.05 10.33 -4.64
N ARG A 108 14.88 11.11 -5.35
CA ARG A 108 14.80 12.59 -5.35
C ARG A 108 13.46 13.09 -5.91
N GLN A 109 12.94 12.40 -6.92
CA GLN A 109 11.60 12.67 -7.44
C GLN A 109 10.53 12.39 -6.38
N LEU A 110 10.66 11.28 -5.63
CA LEU A 110 9.73 10.96 -4.55
C LEU A 110 9.74 12.02 -3.45
N GLU A 111 10.91 12.57 -3.12
CA GLU A 111 11.03 13.70 -2.20
C GLU A 111 10.36 14.97 -2.74
N ALA A 112 10.64 15.33 -3.99
CA ALA A 112 10.01 16.50 -4.64
C ALA A 112 8.48 16.36 -4.74
N LEU A 113 7.97 15.14 -4.86
CA LEU A 113 6.53 14.82 -4.84
C LEU A 113 5.93 14.76 -3.43
N GLY A 114 6.73 14.95 -2.37
CA GLY A 114 6.30 14.84 -0.98
C GLY A 114 6.04 13.41 -0.51
N LEU A 115 6.41 12.39 -1.28
CA LEU A 115 6.21 10.97 -0.95
C LEU A 115 7.33 10.40 -0.06
N LEU A 116 8.45 11.11 0.04
CA LEU A 116 9.61 10.80 0.85
C LEU A 116 10.03 12.07 1.60
N SER A 117 10.39 11.93 2.85
CA SER A 117 10.92 12.99 3.69
C SER A 117 12.30 12.59 4.18
N ARG A 118 13.27 13.49 4.00
CA ARG A 118 14.57 13.32 4.64
C ARG A 118 14.52 13.65 6.12
N GLY A 119 13.48 14.31 6.64
CA GLY A 119 13.43 14.85 8.00
C GLY A 119 14.09 16.23 8.10
N GLY A 120 13.91 16.91 9.23
CA GLY A 120 14.47 18.23 9.50
C GLY A 120 15.94 18.17 9.96
N TRP A 121 16.87 17.90 9.04
CA TRP A 121 18.32 17.91 9.31
C TRP A 121 18.96 19.30 9.12
N ASP A 122 18.24 20.37 9.49
CA ASP A 122 18.82 21.71 9.59
C ASP A 122 19.53 21.90 10.94
#